data_AF-A0A929UR32-F1
#
_entry.id   AF-A0A929UR32-F1
#
_cell.length_a   1.000
_cell.length_b   1.000
_cell.length_c   1.000
_cell.angle_alpha   90.00
_cell.angle_beta   90.00
_cell.angle_gamma   90.00
#
_symmetry.space_group_name_H-M   'P 1'
#
loop_
_entity.id
_entity.type
_entity.pdbx_description
1 polymer ?
#
loop_
_entity_poly.entity_id
_entity_poly.type
_entity_poly.pdbx_seq_one_letter_code
_entity_poly.pdbx_strand_id
1 'polypeptide(L)'
;DIEQKNAEGKGRGYERWATMHNLKQMAATLNVYQEYGFTSPEQLEAAVDTAYQEMRQTSSELKALETKLQGKKELQQQVLAYAKTKPARDGLKAQKSEKARAAYRQAHESDFIIADAAARYFREHGITKLPARKALQDEIEQLVSKKSGLYNTYHEQKQRYTELQTVKRNIDQILRREEPRRRKEQSHER
;
A
#
# COMPACT_ATOMS: atom_id res chain seq x y z
N ASP A 1 -22.66 -23.83 -4.47
CA ASP A 1 -21.59 -24.53 -3.73
C ASP A 1 -22.07 -25.41 -2.55
N ILE A 2 -23.37 -25.74 -2.47
CA ILE A 2 -23.88 -26.80 -1.58
C ILE A 2 -23.91 -28.13 -2.34
N GLU A 3 -24.35 -28.10 -3.60
CA GLU A 3 -24.39 -29.27 -4.49
C GLU A 3 -23.02 -29.91 -4.73
N GLN A 4 -21.96 -29.10 -4.82
CA GLN A 4 -20.59 -29.59 -5.03
C GLN A 4 -20.00 -30.23 -3.76
N LYS A 5 -20.38 -29.75 -2.56
CA LYS A 5 -19.96 -30.32 -1.27
C LYS A 5 -20.81 -31.52 -0.82
N ASN A 6 -22.02 -31.66 -1.36
CA ASN A 6 -22.78 -32.90 -1.26
C ASN A 6 -22.11 -34.05 -2.04
N ALA A 7 -21.47 -33.74 -3.18
CA ALA A 7 -20.69 -34.72 -3.94
C ALA A 7 -19.43 -35.20 -3.20
N GLU A 8 -18.95 -34.48 -2.19
CA GLU A 8 -17.83 -34.86 -1.32
C GLU A 8 -18.22 -35.79 -0.14
N GLY A 9 -19.47 -36.28 -0.10
CA GLY A 9 -19.91 -37.23 0.93
C GLY A 9 -20.34 -36.59 2.26
N LYS A 10 -20.52 -35.26 2.31
CA LYS A 10 -21.07 -34.58 3.48
C LYS A 10 -22.58 -34.81 3.54
N GLY A 11 -23.03 -35.70 4.42
CA GLY A 11 -24.42 -36.13 4.51
C GLY A 11 -25.43 -35.03 4.88
N ARG A 12 -26.72 -35.40 4.95
CA ARG A 12 -27.89 -34.53 5.21
C ARG A 12 -27.76 -33.52 6.36
N GLY A 13 -26.88 -33.77 7.34
CA GLY A 13 -26.59 -32.82 8.42
C GLY A 13 -25.84 -31.57 7.96
N TYR A 14 -24.87 -31.72 7.05
CA TYR A 14 -24.11 -30.60 6.48
C TYR A 14 -25.00 -29.71 5.61
N GLU A 15 -25.89 -30.32 4.84
CA GLU A 15 -26.85 -29.64 3.99
C GLU A 15 -27.76 -28.71 4.79
N ARG A 16 -28.33 -29.22 5.90
CA ARG A 16 -29.17 -28.42 6.81
C ARG A 16 -28.38 -27.31 7.49
N TRP A 17 -27.16 -27.62 7.95
CA TRP A 17 -26.28 -26.62 8.56
C TRP A 17 -25.93 -25.49 7.57
N ALA A 18 -25.51 -25.83 6.35
CA ALA A 18 -25.15 -24.87 5.32
C ALA A 18 -26.34 -24.01 4.89
N THR A 19 -27.52 -24.60 4.79
CA THR A 19 -28.77 -23.87 4.48
C THR A 19 -29.09 -22.86 5.58
N MET A 20 -29.07 -23.29 6.85
CA MET A 20 -29.33 -22.38 7.96
C MET A 20 -28.25 -21.31 8.13
N HIS A 21 -26.99 -21.67 7.92
CA HIS A 21 -25.89 -20.72 7.96
C HIS A 21 -26.08 -19.63 6.89
N ASN A 22 -26.38 -20.03 5.65
CA ASN A 22 -26.64 -19.10 4.56
C ASN A 22 -27.83 -18.18 4.85
N LEU A 23 -28.95 -18.71 5.35
CA LEU A 23 -30.11 -17.90 5.73
C LEU A 23 -29.77 -16.86 6.80
N LYS A 24 -29.01 -17.25 7.83
CA LYS A 24 -28.55 -16.32 8.87
C LYS A 24 -27.64 -15.24 8.30
N GLN A 25 -26.72 -15.59 7.40
CA GLN A 25 -25.83 -14.64 6.74
C GLN A 25 -26.58 -13.69 5.81
N MET A 26 -27.60 -14.18 5.09
CA MET A 26 -28.47 -13.36 4.22
C MET A 26 -29.28 -12.36 5.06
N ALA A 27 -29.87 -12.80 6.18
CA ALA A 27 -30.59 -11.91 7.09
C ALA A 27 -29.68 -10.84 7.70
N ALA A 28 -28.48 -11.22 8.17
CA ALA A 28 -27.50 -10.27 8.68
C ALA A 28 -27.06 -9.25 7.60
N THR A 29 -26.86 -9.70 6.36
CA THR A 29 -26.53 -8.81 5.23
C THR A 29 -27.66 -7.83 4.96
N LEU A 30 -28.91 -8.30 4.96
CA LEU A 30 -30.07 -7.45 4.71
C LEU A 30 -30.23 -6.37 5.79
N ASN A 31 -29.97 -6.71 7.05
CA ASN A 31 -29.95 -5.74 8.15
C ASN A 31 -28.87 -4.67 7.92
N VAL A 32 -27.62 -5.08 7.63
CA VAL A 32 -26.52 -4.13 7.35
C VAL A 32 -26.84 -3.24 6.15
N TYR A 33 -27.41 -3.81 5.09
CA TYR A 33 -27.84 -3.07 3.91
C TYR A 33 -28.88 -1.98 4.24
N GLN A 34 -29.84 -2.30 5.11
CA GLN A 34 -30.85 -1.36 5.62
C GLN A 34 -30.27 -0.33 6.60
N GLU A 35 -29.35 -0.73 7.48
CA GLU A 35 -28.66 0.15 8.43
C GLU A 35 -27.81 1.22 7.72
N TYR A 36 -27.18 0.87 6.60
CA TYR A 36 -26.52 1.83 5.72
C TYR A 36 -27.49 2.72 4.92
N GLY A 37 -28.80 2.46 5.00
CA GLY A 37 -29.83 3.26 4.35
C GLY A 37 -29.94 3.04 2.84
N PHE A 38 -29.40 1.96 2.29
CA PHE A 38 -29.52 1.67 0.88
C PHE A 38 -30.97 1.29 0.51
N THR A 39 -31.51 1.95 -0.51
CA THR A 39 -32.85 1.68 -1.04
C THR A 39 -32.83 0.96 -2.39
N SER A 40 -31.66 0.79 -3.02
CA SER A 40 -31.50 0.02 -4.25
C SER A 40 -30.09 -0.55 -4.44
N PRO A 41 -29.92 -1.67 -5.17
CA PRO A 41 -28.59 -2.26 -5.44
C PRO A 41 -27.63 -1.27 -6.11
N GLU A 42 -28.14 -0.37 -6.94
CA GLU A 42 -27.35 0.67 -7.61
C GLU A 42 -26.76 1.67 -6.63
N GLN A 43 -27.45 2.00 -5.54
CA GLN A 43 -26.89 2.86 -4.49
C GLN A 43 -25.75 2.18 -3.74
N LEU A 44 -25.87 0.87 -3.48
CA LEU A 44 -24.78 0.09 -2.89
C LEU A 44 -23.59 0.02 -3.84
N GLU A 45 -23.83 -0.15 -5.15
CA GLU A 45 -22.75 -0.16 -6.13
C GLU A 45 -22.03 1.19 -6.20
N ALA A 46 -22.77 2.30 -6.24
CA ALA A 46 -22.19 3.63 -6.20
C ALA A 46 -21.36 3.86 -4.91
N ALA A 47 -21.80 3.34 -3.77
CA ALA A 47 -21.05 3.41 -2.51
C ALA A 47 -19.77 2.54 -2.53
N VAL A 48 -19.81 1.35 -3.12
CA VAL A 48 -18.63 0.49 -3.34
C VAL A 48 -17.62 1.20 -4.25
N ASP A 49 -18.07 1.78 -5.36
CA ASP A 49 -17.23 2.52 -6.30
C ASP A 49 -16.58 3.72 -5.62
N THR A 50 -17.36 4.48 -4.83
CA THR A 50 -16.85 5.63 -4.06
C THR A 50 -15.78 5.19 -3.08
N ALA A 51 -16.06 4.16 -2.27
CA ALA A 51 -15.10 3.62 -1.30
C ALA A 51 -13.82 3.10 -1.98
N TYR A 52 -13.94 2.50 -3.16
CA TYR A 52 -12.80 2.07 -3.96
C TYR A 52 -11.96 3.26 -4.43
N GLN A 53 -12.58 4.31 -4.95
CA GLN A 53 -11.85 5.51 -5.41
C GLN A 53 -11.14 6.22 -4.26
N GLU A 54 -11.80 6.38 -3.11
CA GLU A 54 -11.21 6.96 -1.90
C GLU A 54 -9.97 6.15 -1.45
N MET A 55 -10.12 4.83 -1.31
CA MET A 55 -9.02 3.93 -0.94
C MET A 55 -7.86 4.01 -1.96
N ARG A 56 -8.17 4.01 -3.26
CA ARG A 56 -7.19 4.09 -4.34
C ARG A 56 -6.45 5.42 -4.33
N GLN A 57 -7.16 6.52 -4.09
CA GLN A 57 -6.56 7.85 -3.97
C GLN A 57 -5.57 7.89 -2.81
N THR A 58 -5.97 7.49 -1.60
CA THR A 58 -5.08 7.47 -0.44
C THR A 58 -3.89 6.54 -0.65
N SER A 59 -4.08 5.40 -1.31
CA SER A 59 -2.99 4.50 -1.70
C SER A 59 -1.98 5.18 -2.64
N SER A 60 -2.45 5.96 -3.61
CA SER A 60 -1.58 6.72 -4.52
C SER A 60 -0.80 7.82 -3.80
N GLU A 61 -1.44 8.51 -2.85
CA GLU A 61 -0.81 9.53 -2.01
C GLU A 61 0.26 8.92 -1.09
N LEU A 62 -0.03 7.76 -0.48
CA LEU A 62 0.94 6.99 0.30
C LEU A 62 2.15 6.62 -0.54
N LYS A 63 1.96 6.09 -1.75
CA LYS A 63 3.06 5.72 -2.66
C LYS A 63 3.93 6.92 -3.04
N ALA A 64 3.30 8.06 -3.33
CA ALA A 64 4.02 9.30 -3.63
C ALA A 64 4.82 9.80 -2.41
N LEU A 65 4.25 9.70 -1.22
CA LEU A 65 4.91 10.06 0.02
C LEU A 65 6.09 9.13 0.33
N GLU A 66 5.92 7.82 0.17
CA GLU A 66 6.98 6.83 0.35
C GLU A 66 8.16 7.08 -0.59
N THR A 67 7.88 7.38 -1.86
CA THR A 67 8.90 7.73 -2.84
C THR A 67 9.68 8.98 -2.42
N LYS A 68 8.98 10.03 -1.96
CA LYS A 68 9.61 11.25 -1.44
C LYS A 68 10.46 10.95 -0.20
N LEU A 69 9.94 10.16 0.74
CA LEU A 69 10.65 9.79 1.97
C LEU A 69 11.93 9.00 1.65
N GLN A 70 11.86 8.08 0.68
CA GLN A 70 13.01 7.31 0.24
C GLN A 70 14.11 8.22 -0.33
N GLY A 71 13.76 9.13 -1.26
CA GLY A 71 14.72 10.08 -1.81
C GLY A 71 15.34 10.99 -0.74
N LYS A 72 14.58 11.40 0.28
CA LYS A 72 15.11 12.19 1.41
C LYS A 72 16.06 11.39 2.29
N LYS A 73 15.78 10.11 2.55
CA LYS A 73 16.67 9.21 3.30
C LYS A 73 17.97 8.92 2.54
N GLU A 74 17.89 8.73 1.23
CA GLU A 74 19.07 8.59 0.37
C GLU A 74 19.92 9.85 0.40
N LEU A 75 19.29 11.02 0.26
CA LEU A 75 19.99 12.30 0.41
C LEU A 75 20.66 12.43 1.79
N GLN A 76 19.98 12.04 2.87
CA GLN A 76 20.54 12.04 4.22
C GLN A 76 21.78 11.16 4.31
N GLN A 77 21.72 9.95 3.75
CA GLN A 77 22.85 9.02 3.72
C GLN A 77 24.04 9.61 2.95
N GLN A 78 23.81 10.22 1.78
CA GLN A 78 24.87 10.84 0.98
C GLN A 78 25.48 12.06 1.66
N VAL A 79 24.66 12.89 2.32
CA VAL A 79 25.14 14.03 3.13
C VAL A 79 26.02 13.56 4.28
N LEU A 80 25.63 12.48 4.98
CA LEU A 80 26.42 11.91 6.06
C LEU A 80 27.72 11.28 5.53
N ALA A 81 27.67 10.53 4.44
CA ALA A 81 28.84 9.94 3.80
C ALA A 81 29.85 11.01 3.38
N TYR A 82 29.40 12.05 2.66
CA TYR A 82 30.25 13.15 2.22
C TYR A 82 30.87 13.96 3.37
N ALA A 83 30.18 14.04 4.50
CA ALA A 83 30.70 14.77 5.63
C ALA A 83 31.64 13.94 6.50
N LYS A 84 31.49 12.61 6.54
CA LYS A 84 32.46 11.70 7.18
C LYS A 84 33.83 11.75 6.51
N THR A 85 33.87 12.00 5.20
CA THR A 85 35.11 12.10 4.41
C THR A 85 35.75 13.49 4.45
N LYS A 86 35.15 14.45 5.18
CA LYS A 86 35.69 15.80 5.33
C LYS A 86 37.13 15.82 5.88
N PRO A 87 37.50 15.05 6.94
CA PRO A 87 38.86 15.05 7.46
C PRO A 87 39.91 14.61 6.43
N ALA A 88 39.64 13.55 5.66
CA ALA A 88 40.54 13.09 4.59
C ALA A 88 40.72 14.15 3.51
N ARG A 89 39.64 14.81 3.10
CA ARG A 89 39.70 15.89 2.10
C ARG A 89 40.46 17.12 2.60
N ASP A 90 40.26 17.52 3.84
CA ASP A 90 40.98 18.66 4.44
C ASP A 90 42.47 18.31 4.65
N GLY A 91 42.77 17.06 5.03
CA GLY A 91 44.14 16.55 5.14
C GLY A 91 44.89 16.48 3.81
N LEU A 92 44.22 16.15 2.70
CA LEU A 92 44.81 16.21 1.36
C LEU A 92 45.14 17.66 0.95
N LYS A 93 44.27 18.63 1.29
CA LYS A 93 44.53 20.06 1.01
C LYS A 93 45.72 20.60 1.79
N ALA A 94 46.00 20.07 2.99
CA ALA A 94 47.16 20.44 3.79
C ALA A 94 48.49 19.94 3.19
N GLN A 95 48.47 18.96 2.28
CA GLN A 95 49.68 18.46 1.62
C GLN A 95 50.21 19.47 0.58
N LYS A 96 51.48 19.87 0.76
CA LYS A 96 52.13 20.91 -0.04
C LYS A 96 52.83 20.40 -1.29
N SER A 97 53.24 19.13 -1.33
CA SER A 97 53.94 18.53 -2.49
C SER A 97 53.05 17.51 -3.21
N GLU A 98 53.20 17.40 -4.53
CA GLU A 98 52.46 16.43 -5.34
C GLU A 98 52.76 14.98 -4.94
N LYS A 99 54.02 14.67 -4.58
CA LYS A 99 54.40 13.35 -4.06
C LYS A 99 53.66 13.01 -2.76
N ALA A 100 53.54 13.97 -1.83
CA ALA A 100 52.80 13.77 -0.58
C ALA A 100 51.29 13.64 -0.83
N ARG A 101 50.74 14.42 -1.78
CA ARG A 101 49.33 14.31 -2.19
C ARG A 101 49.01 12.93 -2.78
N ALA A 102 49.87 12.39 -3.63
CA ALA A 102 49.67 11.08 -4.24
C ALA A 102 49.68 9.97 -3.18
N ALA A 103 50.69 9.95 -2.30
CA ALA A 103 50.77 8.99 -1.19
C ALA A 103 49.56 9.12 -0.23
N TYR A 104 49.13 10.36 0.05
CA TYR A 104 47.96 10.61 0.90
C TYR A 104 46.66 10.12 0.27
N ARG A 105 46.45 10.33 -1.04
CA ARG A 105 45.28 9.79 -1.74
C ARG A 105 45.25 8.26 -1.72
N GLN A 106 46.39 7.63 -1.89
CA GLN A 106 46.48 6.17 -1.82
C GLN A 106 46.16 5.65 -0.41
N ALA A 107 46.64 6.33 0.64
CA ALA A 107 46.34 5.97 2.03
C ALA A 107 44.87 6.16 2.43
N HIS A 108 44.17 7.11 1.80
CA HIS A 108 42.76 7.46 2.08
C HIS A 108 41.83 7.15 0.90
N GLU A 109 42.19 6.17 0.07
CA GLU A 109 41.49 5.88 -1.19
C GLU A 109 40.00 5.61 -0.98
N SER A 110 39.64 4.86 0.06
CA SER A 110 38.25 4.56 0.42
C SER A 110 37.43 5.82 0.71
N ASP A 111 37.97 6.77 1.49
CA ASP A 111 37.31 8.03 1.80
C ASP A 111 37.09 8.88 0.55
N PHE A 112 38.05 8.87 -0.39
CA PHE A 112 37.90 9.60 -1.65
C PHE A 112 36.87 8.95 -2.59
N ILE A 113 36.77 7.63 -2.64
CA ILE A 113 35.73 6.92 -3.39
C ILE A 113 34.34 7.28 -2.83
N ILE A 114 34.17 7.26 -1.51
CA ILE A 114 32.91 7.63 -0.85
C ILE A 114 32.56 9.10 -1.12
N ALA A 115 33.55 10.00 -1.03
CA ALA A 115 33.35 11.42 -1.30
C ALA A 115 32.95 11.68 -2.76
N ASP A 116 33.59 11.01 -3.72
CA ASP A 116 33.28 11.15 -5.14
C ASP A 116 31.90 10.58 -5.49
N ALA A 117 31.54 9.43 -4.93
CA ALA A 117 30.21 8.84 -5.09
C ALA A 117 29.10 9.78 -4.59
N ALA A 118 29.26 10.35 -3.39
CA ALA A 118 28.29 11.32 -2.87
C ALA A 118 28.26 12.61 -3.70
N ALA A 119 29.41 13.09 -4.18
CA ALA A 119 29.48 14.27 -5.05
C ALA A 119 28.84 14.04 -6.43
N ARG A 120 28.93 12.83 -6.99
CA ARG A 120 28.20 12.43 -8.21
C ARG A 120 26.69 12.46 -7.96
N TYR A 121 26.24 11.84 -6.87
CA TYR A 121 24.82 11.85 -6.49
C TYR A 121 24.27 13.28 -6.40
N PHE A 122 24.99 14.20 -5.73
CA PHE A 122 24.55 15.59 -5.65
C PHE A 122 24.46 16.27 -7.01
N ARG A 123 25.41 16.02 -7.93
CA ARG A 123 25.37 16.57 -9.29
C ARG A 123 24.19 16.02 -10.10
N GLU A 124 23.96 14.71 -10.05
CA GLU A 124 22.86 14.04 -10.76
C GLU A 124 21.48 14.53 -10.27
N HIS A 125 21.38 14.90 -8.99
CA HIS A 125 20.15 15.40 -8.38
C HIS A 125 20.06 16.94 -8.36
N GLY A 126 20.97 17.66 -9.05
CA GLY A 126 20.96 19.12 -9.13
C GLY A 126 21.23 19.84 -7.80
N ILE A 127 21.80 19.15 -6.82
CA ILE A 127 22.07 19.65 -5.47
C ILE A 127 23.38 20.44 -5.49
N THR A 128 23.26 21.75 -5.58
CA THR A 128 24.41 22.68 -5.55
C THR A 128 24.76 23.14 -4.14
N LYS A 129 23.78 23.15 -3.23
CA LYS A 129 23.94 23.50 -1.82
C LYS A 129 23.41 22.36 -0.96
N LEU A 130 24.26 21.86 -0.06
CA LEU A 130 23.87 20.78 0.85
C LEU A 130 22.85 21.30 1.86
N PRO A 131 21.74 20.58 2.09
CA PRO A 131 20.78 20.96 3.11
C PRO A 131 21.42 20.89 4.50
N ALA A 132 20.92 21.73 5.41
CA ALA A 132 21.26 21.60 6.82
C ALA A 132 20.77 20.24 7.33
N ARG A 133 21.63 19.47 8.02
CA ARG A 133 21.28 18.12 8.48
C ARG A 133 20.05 18.09 9.37
N LYS A 134 19.90 19.10 10.23
CA LYS A 134 18.75 19.21 11.13
C LYS A 134 17.46 19.44 10.35
N ALA A 135 17.46 20.37 9.40
CA ALA A 135 16.31 20.61 8.52
C ALA A 135 15.91 19.36 7.72
N LEU A 136 16.90 18.64 7.16
CA LEU A 136 16.63 17.39 6.43
C LEU A 136 16.04 16.30 7.35
N GLN A 137 16.52 16.21 8.59
CA GLN A 137 15.98 15.28 9.57
C GLN A 137 14.54 15.65 9.97
N ASP A 138 14.27 16.93 10.22
CA ASP A 138 12.93 17.40 10.58
C ASP A 138 11.92 17.14 9.44
N GLU A 139 12.32 17.36 8.19
CA GLU A 139 11.51 17.00 7.02
C GLU A 139 11.21 15.49 6.93
N ILE A 140 12.20 14.64 7.22
CA ILE A 140 12.02 13.18 7.24
C ILE A 140 11.03 12.79 8.35
N GLU A 141 11.17 13.35 9.55
CA GLU A 141 10.28 13.09 10.68
C GLU A 141 8.84 13.53 10.39
N GLN A 142 8.66 14.71 9.77
CA GLN A 142 7.36 15.19 9.31
C GLN A 142 6.73 14.27 8.27
N LEU A 143 7.51 13.81 7.28
CA LEU A 143 7.03 12.86 6.27
C LEU A 143 6.64 11.51 6.90
N VAL A 144 7.42 11.01 7.87
CA VAL A 144 7.08 9.78 8.60
C VAL A 144 5.79 9.95 9.40
N SER A 145 5.61 11.06 10.11
CA SER A 145 4.38 11.35 10.84
C SER A 145 3.16 11.41 9.91
N LYS A 146 3.28 12.12 8.78
CA LYS A 146 2.23 12.20 7.76
C LYS A 146 1.92 10.83 7.15
N LYS A 147 2.95 9.99 6.92
CA LYS A 147 2.77 8.61 6.44
C LYS A 147 1.91 7.80 7.40
N SER A 148 2.22 7.85 8.70
CA SER A 148 1.49 7.12 9.72
C SER A 148 0.02 7.55 9.79
N GLY A 149 -0.25 8.85 9.69
CA GLY A 149 -1.62 9.37 9.62
C GLY A 149 -2.39 8.86 8.40
N LEU A 150 -1.80 8.98 7.21
CA LEU A 150 -2.42 8.51 5.97
C LEU A 150 -2.63 6.99 5.94
N TYR A 151 -1.76 6.22 6.61
CA TYR A 151 -1.89 4.77 6.68
C TYR A 151 -3.14 4.35 7.46
N ASN A 152 -3.48 5.07 8.54
CA ASN A 152 -4.71 4.82 9.29
C ASN A 152 -5.95 5.09 8.42
N THR A 153 -5.98 6.23 7.73
CA THR A 153 -7.07 6.55 6.79
C THR A 153 -7.22 5.50 5.70
N TYR A 154 -6.11 5.07 5.09
CA TYR A 154 -6.13 4.00 4.08
C TYR A 154 -6.67 2.69 4.65
N HIS A 155 -6.28 2.33 5.89
CA HIS A 155 -6.74 1.10 6.53
C HIS A 155 -8.25 1.11 6.77
N GLU A 156 -8.80 2.21 7.28
CA GLU A 156 -10.24 2.40 7.49
C GLU A 156 -11.00 2.36 6.16
N GLN A 157 -10.52 3.06 5.13
CA GLN A 157 -11.12 3.04 3.80
C GLN A 157 -11.11 1.63 3.18
N LYS A 158 -10.01 0.90 3.35
CA LYS A 158 -9.90 -0.49 2.88
C LYS A 158 -10.87 -1.41 3.61
N GLN A 159 -11.04 -1.25 4.92
CA GLN A 159 -12.05 -2.00 5.69
C GLN A 159 -13.45 -1.70 5.18
N ARG A 160 -13.82 -0.42 5.06
CA ARG A 160 -15.13 0.01 4.55
C ARG A 160 -15.40 -0.53 3.14
N TYR A 161 -14.43 -0.44 2.23
CA TYR A 161 -14.55 -1.02 0.89
C TYR A 161 -14.79 -2.54 0.94
N THR A 162 -14.06 -3.25 1.80
CA THR A 162 -14.19 -4.72 1.95
C THR A 162 -15.56 -5.11 2.50
N GLU A 163 -16.07 -4.36 3.47
CA GLU A 163 -17.41 -4.53 4.05
C GLU A 163 -18.49 -4.32 3.00
N LEU A 164 -18.49 -3.18 2.30
CA LEU A 164 -19.46 -2.87 1.25
C LEU A 164 -19.41 -3.89 0.10
N GLN A 165 -18.20 -4.31 -0.31
CA GLN A 165 -18.04 -5.33 -1.34
C GLN A 165 -18.59 -6.70 -0.90
N THR A 166 -18.47 -7.03 0.39
CA THR A 166 -19.05 -8.25 0.97
C THR A 166 -20.57 -8.18 0.97
N VAL A 167 -21.15 -7.05 1.39
CA VAL A 167 -22.60 -6.81 1.35
C VAL A 167 -23.11 -6.95 -0.08
N LYS A 168 -22.45 -6.30 -1.04
CA LYS A 168 -22.81 -6.40 -2.47
C LYS A 168 -22.83 -7.84 -2.96
N ARG A 169 -21.75 -8.58 -2.71
CA ARG A 169 -21.65 -9.99 -3.13
C ARG A 169 -22.79 -10.84 -2.56
N ASN A 170 -23.18 -10.60 -1.31
CA ASN A 170 -24.26 -11.33 -0.66
C ASN A 170 -25.64 -10.95 -1.22
N ILE A 171 -25.90 -9.66 -1.45
CA ILE A 171 -27.13 -9.18 -2.10
C ILE A 171 -27.26 -9.73 -3.53
N ASP A 172 -26.19 -9.69 -4.33
CA ASP A 172 -26.17 -10.27 -5.67
C ASP A 172 -26.51 -11.78 -5.65
N GLN A 173 -26.10 -12.51 -4.61
CA GLN A 173 -26.45 -13.91 -4.44
C GLN A 173 -27.90 -14.13 -4.03
N ILE A 174 -28.48 -13.23 -3.22
CA ILE A 174 -29.91 -13.27 -2.86
C ILE A 174 -30.75 -13.07 -4.13
N LEU A 175 -30.48 -11.98 -4.87
CA LEU A 175 -31.23 -11.62 -6.08
C LEU A 175 -31.13 -12.70 -7.17
N ARG A 176 -29.93 -13.29 -7.38
CA ARG A 176 -29.75 -14.41 -8.33
C ARG A 176 -30.44 -15.71 -7.90
N ARG A 177 -30.74 -15.90 -6.62
CA ARG A 177 -31.51 -17.07 -6.14
C ARG A 177 -33.02 -16.86 -6.30
N GLU A 178 -33.47 -15.61 -6.28
CA GLU A 178 -34.87 -15.22 -6.46
C GLU A 178 -35.29 -15.17 -7.93
N GLU A 179 -34.34 -15.12 -8.89
CA GLU A 179 -34.66 -15.37 -10.30
C GLU A 179 -35.32 -16.74 -10.44
N PRO A 180 -36.52 -16.84 -11.06
CA PRO A 180 -37.18 -18.11 -11.25
C PRO A 180 -36.25 -18.99 -12.08
N ARG A 181 -35.67 -20.00 -11.43
CA ARG A 181 -34.96 -21.08 -12.13
C ARG A 181 -35.93 -21.57 -13.18
N ARG A 182 -35.69 -21.25 -14.46
CA ARG A 182 -36.37 -21.90 -15.58
C ARG A 182 -36.11 -23.38 -15.38
N ARG A 183 -37.08 -24.07 -14.78
CA ARG A 183 -37.16 -25.51 -14.74
C ARG A 183 -37.10 -25.88 -16.20
N LYS A 184 -35.97 -26.42 -16.67
CA LYS A 184 -35.98 -27.20 -17.89
C LYS A 184 -36.92 -28.35 -17.56
N GLU A 185 -38.19 -28.19 -17.92
CA GLU A 185 -39.10 -29.30 -18.07
C GLU A 185 -38.41 -30.26 -19.02
N GLN A 186 -37.82 -31.32 -18.47
CA GLN A 186 -37.57 -32.52 -19.25
C GLN A 186 -38.94 -33.12 -19.52
N SER A 187 -39.61 -32.61 -20.54
CA SER A 187 -40.60 -33.35 -21.30
C SER A 187 -39.83 -34.47 -22.01
N HIS A 188 -39.78 -35.64 -21.38
CA HIS A 188 -39.68 -36.90 -22.11
C HIS A 188 -41.03 -37.57 -21.97
N GLU A 189 -41.94 -37.14 -22.83
CA GLU A 189 -42.97 -38.05 -23.33
C GLU A 189 -42.32 -38.98 -24.36
N ARG A 190 -42.67 -40.27 -24.20
CA ARG A 190 -42.50 -41.44 -25.08
C ARG A 190 -41.39 -42.40 -24.71
#